data_AF-A0A7W7T302-F1
#
_entry.id   AF-A0A7W7T302-F1
#
_cell.length_a   1.000
_cell.length_b   1.000
_cell.length_c   1.000
_cell.angle_alpha   90.00
_cell.angle_beta   90.00
_cell.angle_gamma   90.00
#
_symmetry.space_group_name_H-M   'P 1'
#
loop_
_entity.id
_entity.type
_entity.pdbx_description
1 polymer ?
#
loop_
_entity_poly.entity_id
_entity_poly.type
_entity_poly.pdbx_seq_one_letter_code
_entity_poly.pdbx_strand_id
1 'polypeptide(L)'
;MTSAPTPSDDWRRQLTRAFGILLDRPLSEYPADASYGAFLDGNHIDEFDYNRAPEWVRPAVLDGTEPLELEIALYDVDRPILFDGAKSVFEFDGADEAHPAFAADLAEVAVGENLVRGADLAVLVARHGVDLADEAWSGRWYVTLPKFFSDGTLYDAMRVALSLGEEPGGTLSVDVEPDDAWAAELKSVEDPALRAHVSFFCAKGTNGMTFFPDYTTDGLLTEDGGEVIGYWEEAQCQVEVTVVRLSGVLA
;
A
#
# COMPACT_ATOMS: atom_id res chain seq x y z
N MET A 1 -35.67 20.08 3.03
CA MET A 1 -34.71 20.76 2.13
C MET A 1 -33.36 20.12 2.40
N THR A 2 -32.93 19.20 1.55
CA THR A 2 -31.58 18.62 1.61
C THR A 2 -30.61 19.64 1.03
N SER A 3 -29.63 20.06 1.81
CA SER A 3 -28.56 20.95 1.33
C SER A 3 -27.82 20.29 0.17
N ALA A 4 -27.35 21.10 -0.79
CA ALA A 4 -26.51 20.61 -1.87
C ALA A 4 -25.19 20.03 -1.29
N PRO A 5 -24.65 18.94 -1.88
CA PRO A 5 -23.38 18.37 -1.44
C PRO A 5 -22.24 19.39 -1.57
N THR A 6 -21.29 19.35 -0.66
CA THR A 6 -20.05 20.13 -0.79
C THR A 6 -19.17 19.56 -1.91
N PRO A 7 -18.21 20.31 -2.46
CA PRO A 7 -17.27 19.77 -3.46
C PRO A 7 -16.52 18.51 -2.98
N SER A 8 -16.18 18.44 -1.70
CA SER A 8 -15.53 17.28 -1.09
C SER A 8 -16.48 16.07 -0.99
N ASP A 9 -17.75 16.29 -0.62
CA ASP A 9 -18.79 15.24 -0.64
C ASP A 9 -19.04 14.71 -2.06
N ASP A 10 -18.97 15.61 -3.05
CA ASP A 10 -19.11 15.27 -4.45
C ASP A 10 -17.98 14.38 -4.94
N TRP A 11 -16.74 14.79 -4.66
CA TRP A 11 -15.54 14.04 -4.98
C TRP A 11 -15.54 12.65 -4.34
N ARG A 12 -15.83 12.57 -3.03
CA ARG A 12 -15.92 11.29 -2.32
C ARG A 12 -16.94 10.35 -2.95
N ARG A 13 -18.10 10.87 -3.36
CA ARG A 13 -19.13 10.09 -4.05
C ARG A 13 -18.64 9.58 -5.41
N GLN A 14 -17.96 10.43 -6.19
CA GLN A 14 -17.41 10.04 -7.49
C GLN A 14 -16.33 8.96 -7.34
N LEU A 15 -15.41 9.11 -6.38
CA LEU A 15 -14.40 8.10 -6.05
C LEU A 15 -15.04 6.77 -5.62
N THR A 16 -16.03 6.83 -4.72
CA THR A 16 -16.76 5.63 -4.28
C THR A 16 -17.40 4.89 -5.45
N ARG A 17 -17.98 5.62 -6.41
CA ARG A 17 -18.56 5.04 -7.63
C ARG A 17 -17.49 4.43 -8.53
N ALA A 18 -16.37 5.13 -8.76
CA ALA A 18 -15.28 4.65 -9.58
C ALA A 18 -14.65 3.37 -8.99
N PHE A 19 -14.42 3.33 -7.68
CA PHE A 19 -13.93 2.12 -7.01
C PHE A 19 -14.94 0.98 -7.12
N GLY A 20 -16.24 1.26 -7.03
CA GLY A 20 -17.26 0.24 -7.23
C GLY A 20 -17.28 -0.37 -8.64
N ILE A 21 -16.90 0.42 -9.66
CA ILE A 21 -16.70 -0.08 -11.04
C ILE A 21 -15.47 -0.99 -11.07
N LEU A 22 -14.32 -0.53 -10.57
CA LEU A 22 -13.07 -1.30 -10.57
C LEU A 22 -13.24 -2.66 -9.88
N LEU A 23 -13.98 -2.70 -8.77
CA LEU A 23 -14.18 -3.91 -7.99
C LEU A 23 -15.35 -4.78 -8.49
N ASP A 24 -16.07 -4.36 -9.53
CA ASP A 24 -17.31 -4.99 -10.02
C ASP A 24 -18.39 -5.17 -8.93
N ARG A 25 -18.35 -4.33 -7.89
CA ARG A 25 -19.34 -4.29 -6.80
C ARG A 25 -19.24 -3.02 -5.96
N PRO A 26 -20.37 -2.51 -5.41
CA PRO A 26 -20.35 -1.34 -4.55
C PRO A 26 -19.52 -1.53 -3.27
N LEU A 27 -18.82 -0.47 -2.83
CA LEU A 27 -18.04 -0.48 -1.59
C LEU A 27 -18.89 -0.81 -0.35
N SER A 28 -20.18 -0.48 -0.36
CA SER A 28 -21.12 -0.78 0.73
C SER A 28 -21.41 -2.27 0.93
N GLU A 29 -21.04 -3.12 -0.03
CA GLU A 29 -21.18 -4.57 0.09
C GLU A 29 -19.98 -5.23 0.76
N TYR A 30 -18.93 -4.47 1.07
CA TYR A 30 -17.80 -4.94 1.87
C TYR A 30 -18.05 -4.67 3.37
N PRO A 31 -17.57 -5.55 4.27
CA PRO A 31 -17.73 -5.34 5.71
C PRO A 31 -17.13 -4.01 6.17
N ALA A 32 -17.98 -3.10 6.66
CA ALA A 32 -17.55 -1.77 7.09
C ALA A 32 -16.73 -1.77 8.39
N ASP A 33 -16.78 -2.87 9.16
CA ASP A 33 -16.06 -3.10 10.40
C ASP A 33 -14.75 -3.88 10.20
N ALA A 34 -14.45 -4.32 8.98
CA ALA A 34 -13.17 -4.94 8.66
C ALA A 34 -12.07 -3.89 8.46
N SER A 35 -10.82 -4.31 8.70
CA SER A 35 -9.64 -3.51 8.43
C SER A 35 -9.12 -3.78 7.01
N TYR A 36 -8.77 -2.71 6.30
CA TYR A 36 -8.24 -2.75 4.94
C TYR A 36 -6.87 -2.09 4.88
N GLY A 37 -6.00 -2.63 4.05
CA GLY A 37 -4.66 -2.09 3.78
C GLY A 37 -4.40 -2.03 2.28
N ALA A 38 -3.49 -1.15 1.90
CA ALA A 38 -2.88 -1.16 0.57
C ALA A 38 -1.37 -1.32 0.75
N PHE A 39 -0.76 -2.16 -0.07
CA PHE A 39 0.67 -2.48 -0.02
C PHE A 39 1.31 -2.20 -1.37
N LEU A 40 2.53 -1.68 -1.35
CA LEU A 40 3.37 -1.49 -2.52
C LEU A 40 4.36 -2.65 -2.62
N ASP A 41 4.52 -3.20 -3.82
CA ASP A 41 5.52 -4.20 -4.17
C ASP A 41 6.07 -3.91 -5.57
N GLY A 42 6.83 -4.83 -6.14
CA GLY A 42 7.46 -4.73 -7.45
C GLY A 42 8.94 -4.35 -7.35
N ASN A 43 9.67 -4.57 -8.45
CA ASN A 43 11.12 -4.44 -8.49
C ASN A 43 11.61 -3.01 -8.20
N HIS A 44 10.79 -1.97 -8.44
CA HIS A 44 11.22 -0.59 -8.28
C HIS A 44 11.64 -0.25 -6.85
N ILE A 45 10.97 -0.83 -5.84
CA ILE A 45 11.31 -0.54 -4.45
C ILE A 45 12.67 -1.13 -4.04
N ASP A 46 13.03 -2.27 -4.63
CA ASP A 46 14.29 -2.97 -4.39
C ASP A 46 15.44 -2.40 -5.24
N GLU A 47 15.19 -2.14 -6.53
CA GLU A 47 16.20 -1.62 -7.47
C GLU A 47 16.80 -0.27 -7.04
N PHE A 48 16.03 0.53 -6.29
CA PHE A 48 16.44 1.84 -5.78
C PHE A 48 16.69 1.84 -4.27
N ASP A 49 16.74 0.67 -3.63
CA ASP A 49 16.98 0.49 -2.19
C ASP A 49 15.98 1.24 -1.29
N TYR A 50 14.79 1.59 -1.79
CA TYR A 50 13.75 2.27 -1.00
C TYR A 50 13.25 1.39 0.16
N ASN A 51 13.29 0.06 0.00
CA ASN A 51 12.96 -0.92 1.04
C ASN A 51 14.03 -1.01 2.15
N ARG A 52 15.19 -0.38 1.98
CA ARG A 52 16.30 -0.34 2.94
C ARG A 52 16.63 1.06 3.45
N ALA A 53 15.83 2.05 3.05
CA ALA A 53 16.03 3.44 3.45
C ALA A 53 15.98 3.58 4.99
N PRO A 54 16.99 4.19 5.63
CA PRO A 54 17.07 4.28 7.10
C PRO A 54 15.88 5.03 7.74
N GLU A 55 15.16 5.82 6.94
CA GLU A 55 13.94 6.52 7.35
C GLU A 55 12.84 5.56 7.84
N TRP A 56 12.81 4.31 7.35
CA TRP A 56 11.88 3.27 7.77
C TRP A 56 12.03 2.86 9.24
N VAL A 57 13.25 2.86 9.75
CA VAL A 57 13.58 2.37 11.09
C VAL A 57 13.70 3.49 12.12
N ARG A 58 13.30 4.72 11.76
CA ARG A 58 13.18 5.81 12.73
C ARG A 58 12.14 5.44 13.80
N PRO A 59 12.41 5.69 15.09
CA PRO A 59 11.48 5.31 16.16
C PRO A 59 10.04 5.78 15.97
N ALA A 60 9.84 7.04 15.54
CA ALA A 60 8.52 7.63 15.32
C ALA A 60 7.75 7.01 14.13
N VAL A 61 8.46 6.41 13.17
CA VAL A 61 7.88 5.70 12.02
C VAL A 61 7.47 4.29 12.45
N LEU A 62 8.35 3.61 13.18
CA LEU A 62 8.10 2.24 13.67
C LEU A 62 6.97 2.19 14.71
N ASP A 63 6.85 3.19 15.59
CA ASP A 63 5.78 3.24 16.58
C ASP A 63 4.46 3.83 16.05
N GLY A 64 4.47 4.35 14.80
CA GLY A 64 3.30 4.89 14.12
C GLY A 64 2.91 6.30 14.56
N THR A 65 3.77 6.99 15.32
CA THR A 65 3.56 8.40 15.68
C THR A 65 3.57 9.31 14.45
N GLU A 66 4.41 8.98 13.47
CA GLU A 66 4.53 9.71 12.20
C GLU A 66 4.43 8.75 11.01
N PRO A 67 3.76 9.14 9.91
CA PRO A 67 3.92 8.44 8.65
C PRO A 67 5.37 8.60 8.16
N LEU A 68 5.84 7.62 7.40
CA LEU A 68 7.04 7.77 6.61
C LEU A 68 6.68 8.47 5.29
N GLU A 69 7.36 9.55 4.97
CA GLU A 69 7.28 10.20 3.66
C GLU A 69 8.51 9.81 2.84
N LEU A 70 8.30 9.19 1.67
CA LEU A 70 9.38 8.90 0.72
C LEU A 70 9.09 9.55 -0.63
N GLU A 71 10.11 10.17 -1.21
CA GLU A 71 10.07 10.65 -2.59
C GLU A 71 10.42 9.48 -3.53
N ILE A 72 9.39 8.69 -3.83
CA ILE A 72 9.42 7.61 -4.81
C ILE A 72 8.75 8.13 -6.07
N ALA A 73 9.38 7.90 -7.22
CA ALA A 73 8.81 8.24 -8.53
C ALA A 73 7.69 7.26 -8.94
N LEU A 74 6.73 7.04 -8.05
CA LEU A 74 5.59 6.16 -8.26
C LEU A 74 4.60 6.85 -9.21
N TYR A 75 4.26 6.21 -10.34
CA TYR A 75 3.31 6.76 -11.33
C TYR A 75 3.65 8.16 -11.87
N ASP A 76 4.93 8.56 -11.81
CA ASP A 76 5.40 9.90 -12.17
C ASP A 76 4.67 11.04 -11.41
N VAL A 77 4.23 10.81 -10.17
CA VAL A 77 3.66 11.88 -9.33
C VAL A 77 4.74 12.74 -8.68
N ASP A 78 4.56 14.06 -8.73
CA ASP A 78 5.42 15.04 -8.06
C ASP A 78 4.91 15.32 -6.64
N ARG A 79 4.87 14.26 -5.80
CA ARG A 79 4.55 14.36 -4.37
C ARG A 79 5.08 13.14 -3.61
N PRO A 80 5.39 13.28 -2.31
CA PRO A 80 5.78 12.15 -1.49
C PRO A 80 4.70 11.07 -1.39
N ILE A 81 5.15 9.83 -1.29
CA ILE A 81 4.33 8.68 -0.96
C ILE A 81 4.41 8.45 0.55
N LEU A 82 3.26 8.24 1.18
CA LEU A 82 3.15 8.05 2.61
C LEU A 82 2.99 6.58 2.96
N PHE A 83 3.80 6.10 3.91
CA PHE A 83 3.77 4.74 4.42
C PHE A 83 3.50 4.70 5.93
N ASP A 84 2.85 3.63 6.35
CA ASP A 84 2.55 3.30 7.74
C ASP A 84 3.62 2.33 8.26
N GLY A 85 4.75 2.88 8.73
CA GLY A 85 5.90 2.08 9.17
C GLY A 85 5.54 1.07 10.26
N ALA A 86 4.66 1.44 11.19
CA ALA A 86 4.19 0.56 12.26
C ALA A 86 3.45 -0.67 11.75
N LYS A 87 2.75 -0.56 10.62
CA LYS A 87 1.97 -1.64 10.02
C LYS A 87 2.61 -2.25 8.77
N SER A 88 3.78 -1.76 8.34
CA SER A 88 4.63 -2.44 7.37
C SER A 88 5.29 -3.67 7.98
N VAL A 89 5.66 -4.63 7.14
CA VAL A 89 6.38 -5.85 7.55
C VAL A 89 7.83 -5.79 7.09
N PHE A 90 8.73 -6.06 8.02
CA PHE A 90 10.16 -6.12 7.86
C PHE A 90 10.61 -7.57 7.84
N GLU A 91 11.53 -7.89 6.95
CA GLU A 91 12.23 -9.16 6.95
C GLU A 91 13.64 -8.97 7.49
N PHE A 92 14.12 -9.95 8.26
CA PHE A 92 15.46 -9.96 8.84
C PHE A 92 16.28 -11.13 8.30
N ASP A 93 17.54 -10.85 7.97
CA ASP A 93 18.55 -11.86 7.64
C ASP A 93 19.80 -11.66 8.51
N GLY A 94 20.33 -12.74 9.08
CA GLY A 94 21.52 -12.72 9.93
C GLY A 94 21.40 -11.88 11.23
N ALA A 95 20.19 -11.67 11.75
CA ALA A 95 19.97 -10.94 13.01
C ALA A 95 20.60 -11.64 14.22
N ASP A 96 20.67 -12.96 14.20
CA ASP A 96 21.28 -13.81 15.23
C ASP A 96 22.80 -13.63 15.29
N GLU A 97 23.46 -13.43 14.15
CA GLU A 97 24.89 -13.10 14.08
C GLU A 97 25.19 -11.72 14.67
N ALA A 98 24.27 -10.76 14.48
CA ALA A 98 24.41 -9.39 14.97
C ALA A 98 24.15 -9.29 16.47
N HIS A 99 23.02 -9.85 16.94
CA HIS A 99 22.53 -9.68 18.29
C HIS A 99 21.61 -10.86 18.71
N PRO A 100 22.17 -11.97 19.23
CA PRO A 100 21.41 -13.21 19.48
C PRO A 100 20.17 -13.04 20.36
N ALA A 101 20.22 -12.20 21.40
CA ALA A 101 19.07 -11.96 22.28
C ALA A 101 17.95 -11.16 21.60
N PHE A 102 18.29 -10.32 20.63
CA PHE A 102 17.30 -9.55 19.87
C PHE A 102 16.67 -10.45 18.81
N ALA A 103 17.46 -11.29 18.14
CA ALA A 103 16.95 -12.29 17.21
C ALA A 103 15.99 -13.31 17.86
N ALA A 104 16.29 -13.76 19.09
CA ALA A 104 15.39 -14.63 19.83
C ALA A 104 14.03 -13.95 20.08
N ASP A 105 14.06 -12.68 20.48
CA ASP A 105 12.85 -11.91 20.74
C ASP A 105 12.09 -11.52 19.46
N LEU A 106 12.79 -11.28 18.35
CA LEU A 106 12.17 -11.11 17.02
C LEU A 106 11.36 -12.35 16.65
N ALA A 107 11.93 -13.54 16.83
CA ALA A 107 11.26 -14.80 16.51
C ALA A 107 9.99 -15.05 17.36
N GLU A 108 9.90 -14.49 18.57
CA GLU A 108 8.70 -14.61 19.42
C GLU A 108 7.52 -13.78 18.93
N VAL A 109 7.77 -12.66 18.25
CA VAL A 109 6.73 -11.72 17.75
C VAL A 109 6.52 -11.84 16.24
N ALA A 110 7.26 -12.73 15.58
CA ALA A 110 7.24 -12.84 14.13
C ALA A 110 5.87 -13.30 13.62
N VAL A 111 5.41 -12.66 12.54
CA VAL A 111 4.18 -13.00 11.82
C VAL A 111 4.41 -14.02 10.70
N GLY A 112 5.66 -14.41 10.50
CA GLY A 112 6.14 -15.40 9.54
C GLY A 112 7.62 -15.69 9.82
N GLU A 113 8.27 -16.49 8.97
CA GLU A 113 9.72 -16.76 9.13
C GLU A 113 10.52 -15.47 8.94
N ASN A 114 11.12 -14.97 10.03
CA ASN A 114 11.87 -13.70 10.09
C ASN A 114 11.08 -12.43 9.70
N LEU A 115 9.74 -12.51 9.69
CA LEU A 115 8.86 -11.39 9.34
C LEU A 115 8.31 -10.72 10.59
N VAL A 116 8.54 -9.42 10.76
CA VAL A 116 8.14 -8.66 11.95
C VAL A 116 7.46 -7.35 11.56
N ARG A 117 6.36 -7.01 12.22
CA ARG A 117 5.66 -5.73 12.01
C ARG A 117 6.44 -4.57 12.63
N GLY A 118 6.40 -3.40 12.02
CA GLY A 118 7.11 -2.22 12.53
C GLY A 118 6.78 -1.87 13.99
N ALA A 119 5.51 -1.99 14.41
CA ALA A 119 5.09 -1.71 15.79
C ALA A 119 5.74 -2.67 16.81
N ASP A 120 5.81 -3.96 16.46
CA ASP A 120 6.48 -4.96 17.30
C ASP A 120 8.00 -4.70 17.30
N LEU A 121 8.56 -4.36 16.15
CA LEU A 121 9.96 -3.98 16.00
C LEU A 121 10.33 -2.75 16.86
N ALA A 122 9.48 -1.73 16.93
CA ALA A 122 9.67 -0.53 17.75
C ALA A 122 9.93 -0.87 19.22
N VAL A 123 9.14 -1.81 19.76
CA VAL A 123 9.29 -2.28 21.15
C VAL A 123 10.61 -3.00 21.34
N LEU A 124 11.01 -3.83 20.38
CA LEU A 124 12.24 -4.61 20.45
C LEU A 124 13.49 -3.74 20.34
N VAL A 125 13.55 -2.81 19.38
CA VAL A 125 14.71 -1.92 19.21
C VAL A 125 14.92 -1.07 20.45
N ALA A 126 13.83 -0.54 21.03
CA ALA A 126 13.89 0.23 22.27
C ALA A 126 14.33 -0.62 23.47
N ARG A 127 13.83 -1.86 23.59
CA ARG A 127 14.17 -2.78 24.68
C ARG A 127 15.64 -3.19 24.66
N HIS A 128 16.19 -3.44 23.47
CA HIS A 128 17.57 -3.93 23.29
C HIS A 128 18.59 -2.80 23.09
N GLY A 129 18.14 -1.56 22.90
CA GLY A 129 19.04 -0.44 22.56
C GLY A 129 19.71 -0.63 21.19
N VAL A 130 18.99 -1.26 20.25
CA VAL A 130 19.45 -1.51 18.88
C VAL A 130 19.11 -0.30 18.03
N ASP A 131 20.09 0.19 17.27
CA ASP A 131 19.90 1.17 16.20
C ASP A 131 20.04 0.45 14.86
N LEU A 132 18.92 0.23 14.17
CA LEU A 132 18.88 -0.48 12.88
C LEU A 132 19.45 0.36 11.72
N ALA A 133 19.67 1.66 11.91
CA ALA A 133 20.35 2.50 10.93
C ALA A 133 21.88 2.44 11.06
N ASP A 134 22.41 1.77 12.09
CA ASP A 134 23.86 1.55 12.24
C ASP A 134 24.38 0.63 11.12
N GLU A 135 25.61 0.87 10.67
CA GLU A 135 26.31 0.04 9.66
C GLU A 135 26.34 -1.44 10.05
N ALA A 136 26.35 -1.76 11.35
CA ALA A 136 26.24 -3.12 11.83
C ALA A 136 24.95 -3.84 11.39
N TRP A 137 23.90 -3.12 11.01
CA TRP A 137 22.64 -3.67 10.52
C TRP A 137 22.47 -3.55 9.00
N SER A 138 23.46 -2.99 8.31
CA SER A 138 23.46 -2.88 6.85
C SER A 138 23.28 -4.26 6.19
N GLY A 139 22.27 -4.37 5.33
CA GLY A 139 21.93 -5.61 4.63
C GLY A 139 21.14 -6.64 5.44
N ARG A 140 20.98 -6.45 6.76
CA ARG A 140 20.37 -7.44 7.68
C ARG A 140 18.85 -7.30 7.86
N TRP A 141 18.29 -6.25 7.28
CA TRP A 141 16.86 -6.04 7.25
C TRP A 141 16.45 -5.32 5.96
N TYR A 142 15.19 -5.46 5.60
CA TYR A 142 14.51 -4.68 4.58
C TYR A 142 12.98 -4.72 4.83
N VAL A 143 12.25 -3.76 4.28
CA VAL A 143 10.78 -3.77 4.30
C VAL A 143 10.28 -4.62 3.14
N THR A 144 9.65 -5.75 3.45
CA THR A 144 9.14 -6.69 2.45
C THR A 144 7.66 -6.44 2.11
N LEU A 145 6.88 -5.91 3.06
CA LEU A 145 5.50 -5.45 2.79
C LEU A 145 5.32 -3.99 3.26
N PRO A 146 5.74 -3.01 2.43
CA PRO A 146 5.47 -1.60 2.65
C PRO A 146 3.97 -1.32 2.58
N LYS A 147 3.35 -0.95 3.72
CA LYS A 147 1.95 -0.56 3.76
C LYS A 147 1.80 0.94 3.56
N PHE A 148 0.95 1.36 2.63
CA PHE A 148 0.57 2.77 2.50
C PHE A 148 -0.12 3.28 3.77
N PHE A 149 0.09 4.56 4.06
CA PHE A 149 -0.60 5.24 5.16
C PHE A 149 -2.07 5.47 4.83
N SER A 150 -2.98 4.88 5.61
CA SER A 150 -4.42 4.95 5.40
C SER A 150 -5.20 4.82 6.71
N ASP A 151 -6.47 5.24 6.70
CA ASP A 151 -7.39 5.16 7.85
C ASP A 151 -7.91 3.74 8.16
N GLY A 152 -7.52 2.75 7.36
CA GLY A 152 -7.93 1.35 7.50
C GLY A 152 -9.28 1.01 6.87
N THR A 153 -9.98 1.96 6.24
CA THR A 153 -11.20 1.69 5.47
C THR A 153 -10.88 1.27 4.04
N LEU A 154 -11.77 0.51 3.40
CA LEU A 154 -11.61 0.14 1.98
C LEU A 154 -11.56 1.37 1.07
N TYR A 155 -12.35 2.40 1.37
CA TYR A 155 -12.35 3.64 0.60
C TYR A 155 -10.96 4.28 0.59
N ASP A 156 -10.34 4.39 1.76
CA ASP A 156 -9.04 5.05 1.87
C ASP A 156 -7.91 4.17 1.35
N ALA A 157 -7.97 2.85 1.58
CA ALA A 157 -7.03 1.90 0.99
C ALA A 157 -7.02 1.98 -0.55
N MET A 158 -8.19 1.98 -1.19
CA MET A 158 -8.31 2.19 -2.65
C MET A 158 -7.79 3.57 -3.08
N ARG A 159 -8.10 4.61 -2.31
CA ARG A 159 -7.66 5.97 -2.61
C ARG A 159 -6.14 6.09 -2.62
N VAL A 160 -5.45 5.55 -1.61
CA VAL A 160 -3.98 5.63 -1.54
C VAL A 160 -3.30 4.68 -2.52
N ALA A 161 -3.86 3.48 -2.73
CA ALA A 161 -3.38 2.52 -3.73
C ALA A 161 -3.32 3.13 -5.13
N LEU A 162 -4.36 3.87 -5.51
CA LEU A 162 -4.46 4.50 -6.82
C LEU A 162 -3.84 5.91 -6.84
N SER A 163 -3.16 6.33 -5.78
CA SER A 163 -2.56 7.67 -5.71
C SER A 163 -3.59 8.78 -6.00
N LEU A 164 -4.71 8.78 -5.25
CA LEU A 164 -5.75 9.81 -5.32
C LEU A 164 -5.72 10.72 -4.08
N GLY A 165 -5.90 12.02 -4.30
CA GLY A 165 -6.05 12.99 -3.23
C GLY A 165 -7.45 12.99 -2.61
N GLU A 166 -7.59 13.64 -1.45
CA GLU A 166 -8.90 13.92 -0.83
C GLU A 166 -9.74 14.92 -1.63
N GLU A 167 -9.13 15.61 -2.60
CA GLU A 167 -9.77 16.62 -3.44
C GLU A 167 -9.42 16.36 -4.93
N PRO A 168 -10.24 16.86 -5.89
CA PRO A 168 -10.10 16.56 -7.32
C PRO A 168 -8.75 16.90 -7.96
N GLY A 169 -7.95 17.79 -7.34
CA GLY A 169 -6.63 18.19 -7.87
C GLY A 169 -5.55 17.11 -7.77
N GLY A 170 -5.82 15.97 -7.12
CA GLY A 170 -4.84 14.90 -6.88
C GLY A 170 -4.70 13.84 -7.98
N THR A 171 -5.37 13.99 -9.13
CA THR A 171 -5.35 12.98 -10.21
C THR A 171 -4.09 13.03 -11.06
N LEU A 172 -3.61 11.87 -11.48
CA LEU A 172 -2.61 11.70 -12.56
C LEU A 172 -3.01 12.45 -13.84
N SER A 173 -2.06 13.17 -14.44
CA SER A 173 -2.22 13.82 -15.75
C SER A 173 -1.73 12.89 -16.85
N VAL A 174 -2.52 11.86 -17.16
CA VAL A 174 -2.18 10.79 -18.10
C VAL A 174 -3.18 10.72 -19.25
N ASP A 175 -2.69 10.38 -20.44
CA ASP A 175 -3.49 10.13 -21.64
C ASP A 175 -3.32 8.66 -22.05
N VAL A 176 -4.03 7.79 -21.34
CA VAL A 176 -3.94 6.34 -21.48
C VAL A 176 -5.32 5.77 -21.73
N GLU A 177 -5.44 5.02 -22.83
CA GLU A 177 -6.67 4.30 -23.14
C GLU A 177 -6.75 3.04 -22.26
N PRO A 178 -7.90 2.80 -21.59
CA PRO A 178 -8.11 1.58 -20.82
C PRO A 178 -8.23 0.37 -21.76
N ASP A 179 -8.11 -0.84 -21.22
CA ASP A 179 -8.46 -2.07 -21.95
C ASP A 179 -9.94 -2.03 -22.39
N ASP A 180 -10.23 -2.65 -23.54
CA ASP A 180 -11.56 -2.69 -24.15
C ASP A 180 -12.65 -3.20 -23.18
N ALA A 181 -12.29 -4.08 -22.24
CA ALA A 181 -13.20 -4.60 -21.22
C ALA A 181 -13.73 -3.49 -20.29
N TRP A 182 -12.95 -2.44 -20.04
CA TRP A 182 -13.28 -1.34 -19.13
C TRP A 182 -13.90 -0.12 -19.83
N ALA A 183 -13.65 0.04 -21.13
CA ALA A 183 -14.00 1.25 -21.87
C ALA A 183 -15.50 1.62 -21.81
N ALA A 184 -16.39 0.63 -21.70
CA ALA A 184 -17.84 0.87 -21.58
C ALA A 184 -18.23 1.34 -20.17
N GLU A 185 -17.72 0.67 -19.14
CA GLU A 185 -17.97 0.93 -17.71
C GLU A 185 -17.49 2.34 -17.32
N LEU A 186 -16.27 2.69 -17.72
CA LEU A 186 -15.60 3.95 -17.36
C LEU A 186 -16.26 5.20 -17.98
N LYS A 187 -17.11 5.06 -19.00
CA LYS A 187 -17.93 6.17 -19.52
C LYS A 187 -18.89 6.73 -18.47
N SER A 188 -19.22 5.95 -17.46
CA SER A 188 -20.10 6.35 -16.38
C SER A 188 -19.40 7.19 -15.30
N VAL A 189 -18.06 7.30 -15.35
CA VAL A 189 -17.28 8.26 -14.56
C VAL A 189 -17.41 9.64 -15.20
N GLU A 190 -18.05 10.55 -14.48
CA GLU A 190 -18.49 11.86 -14.99
C GLU A 190 -17.34 12.87 -15.10
N ASP A 191 -16.48 12.94 -14.07
CA ASP A 191 -15.31 13.81 -14.09
C ASP A 191 -14.25 13.29 -15.08
N PRO A 192 -13.87 14.08 -16.10
CA PRO A 192 -12.92 13.63 -17.12
C PRO A 192 -11.52 13.34 -16.58
N ALA A 193 -11.06 14.07 -15.56
CA ALA A 193 -9.74 13.89 -14.98
C ALA A 193 -9.69 12.62 -14.13
N LEU A 194 -10.73 12.38 -13.32
CA LEU A 194 -10.89 11.10 -12.61
C LEU A 194 -10.99 9.93 -13.59
N ARG A 195 -11.77 10.08 -14.67
CA ARG A 195 -11.89 9.03 -15.69
C ARG A 195 -10.54 8.71 -16.33
N ALA A 196 -9.78 9.71 -16.76
CA ALA A 196 -8.45 9.51 -17.33
C ALA A 196 -7.51 8.82 -16.32
N HIS A 197 -7.57 9.23 -15.05
CA HIS A 197 -6.81 8.63 -13.98
C HIS A 197 -7.16 7.15 -13.76
N VAL A 198 -8.44 6.79 -13.61
CA VAL A 198 -8.80 5.37 -13.41
C VAL A 198 -8.59 4.54 -14.68
N SER A 199 -8.62 5.14 -15.88
CA SER A 199 -8.25 4.46 -17.12
C SER A 199 -6.81 3.98 -17.11
N PHE A 200 -5.88 4.73 -16.51
CA PHE A 200 -4.50 4.29 -16.33
C PHE A 200 -4.42 2.99 -15.51
N PHE A 201 -5.27 2.83 -14.51
CA PHE A 201 -5.36 1.60 -13.69
C PHE A 201 -6.19 0.48 -14.29
N CYS A 202 -6.76 0.70 -15.48
CA CYS A 202 -7.52 -0.27 -16.25
C CYS A 202 -6.83 -0.56 -17.60
N ALA A 203 -5.58 -0.13 -17.77
CA ALA A 203 -4.85 -0.22 -19.01
C ALA A 203 -4.18 -1.59 -19.16
N LYS A 204 -3.51 -1.79 -20.30
CA LYS A 204 -2.54 -2.87 -20.45
C LYS A 204 -1.18 -2.38 -19.94
N GLY A 205 -0.51 -3.21 -19.15
CA GLY A 205 0.70 -2.90 -18.38
C GLY A 205 1.76 -2.01 -19.04
N THR A 206 1.90 -2.03 -20.37
CA THR A 206 2.92 -1.25 -21.08
C THR A 206 2.69 0.26 -21.06
N ASN A 207 1.47 0.72 -20.81
CA ASN A 207 1.12 2.15 -20.79
C ASN A 207 0.38 2.54 -19.50
N GLY A 208 0.30 1.67 -18.50
CA GLY A 208 -0.42 1.88 -17.26
C GLY A 208 -0.46 0.62 -16.41
N MET A 209 -1.36 0.53 -15.44
CA MET A 209 -1.50 -0.65 -14.59
C MET A 209 -2.56 -1.58 -15.14
N THR A 210 -2.28 -2.88 -15.10
CA THR A 210 -3.27 -3.94 -15.36
C THR A 210 -3.91 -4.34 -14.04
N PHE A 211 -5.24 -4.37 -14.00
CA PHE A 211 -5.99 -4.84 -12.84
C PHE A 211 -6.27 -6.33 -12.91
N PHE A 212 -6.02 -7.05 -11.81
CA PHE A 212 -6.31 -8.47 -11.66
C PHE A 212 -7.21 -8.69 -10.43
N PRO A 213 -8.53 -8.88 -10.63
CA PRO A 213 -9.47 -9.02 -9.51
C PRO A 213 -9.34 -10.35 -8.75
N ASP A 214 -8.91 -11.41 -9.45
CA ASP A 214 -8.79 -12.76 -8.89
C ASP A 214 -7.33 -13.15 -8.61
N TYR A 215 -6.48 -12.17 -8.33
CA TYR A 215 -5.07 -12.43 -8.08
C TYR A 215 -4.88 -13.19 -6.77
N THR A 216 -4.25 -14.36 -6.87
CA THR A 216 -3.79 -15.14 -5.74
C THR A 216 -2.27 -15.21 -5.82
N THR A 217 -1.60 -14.58 -4.87
CA THR A 217 -0.18 -14.83 -4.61
C THR A 217 -0.03 -15.90 -3.54
N ASP A 218 1.13 -16.54 -3.47
CA ASP A 218 1.54 -17.32 -2.32
C ASP A 218 2.22 -16.38 -1.32
N GLY A 219 1.91 -16.49 -0.03
CA GLY A 219 2.60 -15.75 1.03
C GLY A 219 1.70 -14.98 1.98
N LEU A 220 2.33 -14.06 2.74
CA LEU A 220 1.74 -13.50 3.94
C LEU A 220 0.45 -12.71 3.67
N LEU A 221 0.24 -12.12 2.48
CA LEU A 221 -0.98 -11.35 2.18
C LEU A 221 -2.24 -12.21 1.92
N THR A 222 -2.08 -13.47 1.51
CA THR A 222 -3.19 -14.34 1.04
C THR A 222 -3.38 -15.59 1.90
N GLU A 223 -2.31 -16.24 2.37
CA GLU A 223 -2.42 -17.47 3.16
C GLU A 223 -2.88 -17.17 4.59
N ASP A 224 -2.25 -16.18 5.23
CA ASP A 224 -2.48 -15.85 6.64
C ASP A 224 -2.92 -14.39 6.86
N GLY A 225 -2.71 -13.49 5.89
CA GLY A 225 -2.85 -12.05 6.08
C GLY A 225 -4.14 -11.40 5.60
N GLY A 226 -4.98 -12.07 4.81
CA GLY A 226 -6.25 -11.47 4.39
C GLY A 226 -6.93 -12.03 3.14
N GLU A 227 -7.88 -11.25 2.64
CA GLU A 227 -8.53 -11.44 1.33
C GLU A 227 -8.07 -10.32 0.40
N VAL A 228 -7.44 -10.66 -0.73
CA VAL A 228 -7.11 -9.69 -1.78
C VAL A 228 -8.40 -9.14 -2.37
N ILE A 229 -8.54 -7.82 -2.35
CA ILE A 229 -9.68 -7.08 -2.90
C ILE A 229 -9.37 -6.60 -4.31
N GLY A 230 -8.10 -6.28 -4.57
CA GLY A 230 -7.65 -5.86 -5.88
C GLY A 230 -6.13 -5.84 -5.96
N TYR A 231 -5.60 -6.20 -7.13
CA TYR A 231 -4.18 -6.17 -7.43
C TYR A 231 -3.95 -5.46 -8.75
N TRP A 232 -2.95 -4.57 -8.79
CA TRP A 232 -2.54 -3.82 -9.95
C TRP A 232 -1.06 -4.03 -10.20
N GLU A 233 -0.68 -4.19 -11.46
CA GLU A 233 0.72 -4.38 -11.86
C GLU A 233 1.02 -3.61 -13.16
N GLU A 234 2.16 -2.93 -13.17
CA GLU A 234 2.75 -2.34 -14.38
C GLU A 234 3.47 -3.40 -15.23
N ALA A 235 3.67 -3.16 -16.53
CA ALA A 235 4.52 -4.06 -17.31
C ALA A 235 5.91 -4.17 -16.66
N GLN A 236 6.48 -5.38 -16.69
CA GLN A 236 7.80 -5.68 -16.09
C GLN A 236 7.85 -5.73 -14.56
N CYS A 237 6.69 -5.76 -13.88
CA CYS A 237 6.62 -5.96 -12.42
C CYS A 237 7.39 -4.89 -11.64
N GLN A 238 7.56 -3.68 -12.19
CA GLN A 238 8.30 -2.62 -11.52
C GLN A 238 7.48 -2.02 -10.39
N VAL A 239 6.18 -1.84 -10.62
CA VAL A 239 5.24 -1.37 -9.61
C VAL A 239 4.09 -2.36 -9.51
N GLU A 240 3.85 -2.82 -8.30
CA GLU A 240 2.72 -3.65 -7.93
C GLU A 240 2.00 -3.02 -6.73
N VAL A 241 0.67 -3.03 -6.74
CA VAL A 241 -0.12 -2.54 -5.61
C VAL A 241 -1.24 -3.51 -5.31
N THR A 242 -1.34 -3.89 -4.03
CA THR A 242 -2.36 -4.81 -3.56
C THR A 242 -3.23 -4.15 -2.50
N VAL A 243 -4.54 -4.16 -2.68
CA VAL A 243 -5.52 -3.80 -1.65
C VAL A 243 -6.05 -5.09 -1.02
N VAL A 244 -5.99 -5.18 0.31
CA VAL A 244 -6.29 -6.39 1.08
C VAL A 244 -7.26 -6.07 2.21
N ARG A 245 -8.23 -6.94 2.46
CA ARG A 245 -8.94 -7.00 3.74
C ARG A 245 -8.10 -7.80 4.72
N LEU A 246 -7.55 -7.14 5.72
CA LEU A 246 -6.58 -7.69 6.65
C LEU A 246 -7.21 -8.74 7.58
N SER A 247 -6.46 -9.80 7.85
CA SER A 247 -6.72 -10.74 8.94
C SER A 247 -6.17 -10.19 10.27
N GLY A 248 -6.44 -10.88 11.38
CA GLY A 248 -5.86 -10.51 12.68
C GLY A 248 -4.33 -10.59 12.76
N VAL A 249 -3.66 -11.24 11.80
CA VAL A 249 -2.19 -11.33 11.74
C VAL A 249 -1.58 -9.98 11.29
N LEU A 250 -2.22 -9.31 10.33
CA LEU A 250 -1.72 -8.06 9.73
C LEU A 250 -2.51 -6.80 10.15
N ALA A 251 -3.68 -6.93 10.79
CA ALA A 251 -4.53 -5.81 11.20
C ALA A 251 -3.91 -4.87 12.26
#